data_AF-A0A484YY21-F1
#
_entry.id   AF-A0A484YY21-F1
#
_cell.length_a   1.000
_cell.length_b   1.000
_cell.length_c   1.000
_cell.angle_alpha   90.00
_cell.angle_beta   90.00
_cell.angle_gamma   90.00
#
_symmetry.space_group_name_H-M   'P 1'
#
loop_
_entity.id
_entity.type
_entity.pdbx_description
1 polymer ?
#
loop_
_entity_poly.entity_id
_entity_poly.type
_entity_poly.pdbx_seq_one_letter_code
_entity_poly.pdbx_strand_id
1 'polypeptide(L)' 'MTNKQLLLQLYAETVTLGRYIELEKYAKYPLTAMHPNLNPEDLSGEKLIKLITASVTNMTGQVC' A
#
# COMPACT_ATOMS: atom_id res chain seq x y z
N MET A 1 1.44 -7.95 -19.14
CA MET A 1 1.11 -7.44 -17.78
C MET A 1 0.59 -6.03 -17.94
N THR A 2 -0.54 -5.66 -17.33
CA THR A 2 -1.13 -4.32 -17.44
C THR A 2 -0.57 -3.38 -16.37
N ASN A 3 -0.69 -2.06 -16.56
CA ASN A 3 -0.27 -1.07 -15.56
C ASN A 3 -0.96 -1.29 -14.20
N LYS A 4 -2.25 -1.68 -14.20
CA LYS A 4 -2.96 -1.99 -12.96
C LYS A 4 -2.37 -3.22 -12.25
N GLN A 5 -1.99 -4.26 -12.99
CA GLN A 5 -1.34 -5.44 -12.41
C GLN A 5 0.02 -5.10 -11.78
N LEU A 6 0.82 -4.25 -12.43
CA LEU A 6 2.09 -3.77 -11.88
C LEU A 6 1.89 -2.98 -10.58
N LEU A 7 0.86 -2.14 -10.50
CA LEU A 7 0.55 -1.37 -9.29
C LEU A 7 0.08 -2.27 -8.14
N LEU A 8 -0.74 -3.30 -8.42
CA LEU A 8 -1.13 -4.28 -7.40
C LEU A 8 0.07 -5.05 -6.87
N GLN A 9 0.98 -5.46 -7.76
CA GLN A 9 2.23 -6.12 -7.36
C GLN A 9 3.08 -5.18 -6.50
N LEU A 10 3.27 -3.92 -6.91
CA LEU A 10 4.04 -2.94 -6.15
C LEU A 10 3.46 -2.69 -4.76
N TYR A 11 2.13 -2.66 -4.63
CA TYR A 11 1.48 -2.59 -3.33
C TYR A 11 1.77 -3.83 -2.48
N ALA A 12 1.66 -5.03 -3.04
CA ALA A 12 1.98 -6.28 -2.33
C ALA A 12 3.45 -6.34 -1.89
N GLU A 13 4.37 -5.88 -2.73
CA GLU A 13 5.79 -5.75 -2.40
C GLU A 13 6.03 -4.72 -1.29
N THR A 14 5.31 -3.59 -1.30
CA THR A 14 5.36 -2.57 -0.23
C THR A 14 4.94 -3.15 1.13
N VAL A 15 3.85 -3.93 1.16
CA VAL A 15 3.40 -4.63 2.37
C VAL A 15 4.41 -5.69 2.80
N THR A 16 4.99 -6.42 1.85
CA THR A 16 6.01 -7.44 2.11
C THR A 16 7.27 -6.83 2.72
N LEU A 17 7.73 -5.69 2.19
CA LEU A 17 8.83 -4.92 2.77
C LEU A 17 8.49 -4.50 4.20
N GLY A 18 7.29 -3.93 4.42
CA GLY A 18 6.80 -3.57 5.74
C GLY A 18 6.87 -4.73 6.73
N ARG A 19 6.52 -5.95 6.31
CA ARG A 19 6.66 -7.15 7.15
C ARG A 19 8.12 -7.45 7.52
N TYR A 20 9.05 -7.35 6.57
CA TYR A 20 10.47 -7.62 6.85
C TYR A 20 11.14 -6.60 7.76
N ILE A 21 10.61 -5.37 7.81
CA ILE A 21 11.11 -4.31 8.70
C ILE A 21 10.22 -4.07 9.93
N GLU A 22 9.33 -5.02 10.25
CA GLU A 22 8.41 -4.97 11.40
C GLU A 22 7.40 -3.80 11.42
N LEU A 23 7.11 -3.22 10.24
CA LEU A 23 6.16 -2.11 10.03
C LEU A 23 4.91 -2.50 9.22
N GLU A 24 4.60 -3.80 9.10
CA GLU A 24 3.47 -4.29 8.30
C GLU A 24 2.15 -3.59 8.62
N LYS A 25 1.87 -3.34 9.91
CA LYS A 25 0.65 -2.64 10.33
C LYS A 25 0.55 -1.23 9.73
N TYR A 26 1.68 -0.52 9.60
CA TYR A 26 1.72 0.82 9.02
C TYR A 26 1.65 0.77 7.49
N ALA A 27 2.20 -0.28 6.87
CA ALA A 27 2.06 -0.51 5.43
C ALA A 27 0.59 -0.79 5.04
N LYS A 28 -0.15 -1.52 5.88
CA LYS A 28 -1.55 -1.89 5.61
C LYS A 28 -2.56 -0.82 6.02
N TYR A 29 -2.28 -0.06 7.06
CA TYR A 29 -3.23 0.90 7.65
C TYR A 29 -3.86 1.87 6.64
N PRO A 30 -3.13 2.43 5.65
CA PRO A 30 -3.72 3.35 4.69
C PRO A 30 -4.86 2.77 3.85
N LEU A 31 -4.85 1.46 3.56
CA LEU A 31 -5.96 0.82 2.84
C LEU A 31 -7.25 0.95 3.67
N THR A 32 -7.20 0.56 4.94
CA THR A 32 -8.35 0.64 5.85
C THR A 32 -8.78 2.07 6.16
N ALA A 33 -7.84 3.02 6.20
CA ALA A 33 -8.13 4.41 6.53
C ALA A 33 -8.72 5.20 5.34
N MET A 34 -8.21 4.96 4.13
CA MET A 34 -8.61 5.72 2.94
C MET A 34 -9.72 5.05 2.15
N HIS A 35 -9.79 3.73 2.20
CA HIS A 35 -10.66 2.89 1.36
C HIS A 35 -11.32 1.80 2.22
N PRO A 36 -12.15 2.19 3.21
CA PRO A 36 -12.78 1.23 4.11
C PRO A 36 -13.62 0.21 3.32
N ASN A 37 -13.50 -1.06 3.69
CA ASN A 37 -14.18 -2.21 3.07
C ASN A 37 -13.87 -2.47 1.58
N LEU A 38 -12.82 -1.85 1.03
CA LEU A 38 -12.36 -2.15 -0.33
C LEU A 38 -11.05 -2.94 -0.30
N ASN A 39 -10.87 -3.79 -1.31
CA ASN A 39 -9.59 -4.44 -1.57
C ASN A 39 -8.78 -3.62 -2.59
N PRO A 40 -7.45 -3.79 -2.64
CA PRO A 40 -6.61 -3.11 -3.64
C PRO A 40 -7.08 -3.35 -5.08
N GLU A 41 -7.59 -4.55 -5.38
CA GLU A 41 -8.09 -4.95 -6.70
C GLU A 41 -9.29 -4.11 -7.16
N ASP A 42 -10.08 -3.60 -6.22
CA ASP A 42 -11.27 -2.77 -6.48
C ASP A 42 -10.89 -1.33 -6.85
N LEU A 43 -9.63 -0.94 -6.64
CA LEU A 43 -9.15 0.42 -6.86
C LEU A 43 -8.80 0.70 -8.32
N SER A 44 -8.97 1.97 -8.72
CA SER A 44 -8.42 2.48 -9.98
C SER A 44 -6.89 2.61 -9.86
N GLY A 45 -6.20 2.70 -11.00
CA GLY A 45 -4.74 2.90 -11.01
C GLY A 45 -4.30 4.13 -10.22
N GLU A 46 -5.04 5.25 -10.34
CA GLU A 46 -4.74 6.47 -9.57
C GLU A 46 -4.91 6.27 -8.05
N LYS A 47 -5.97 5.57 -7.63
CA LYS A 47 -6.19 5.24 -6.21
C LYS A 47 -5.10 4.30 -5.68
N LEU A 48 -4.63 3.35 -6.48
CA LEU A 48 -3.51 2.48 -6.13
C LEU A 48 -2.22 3.28 -5.92
N ILE A 49 -1.91 4.24 -6.80
CA ILE A 49 -0.73 5.10 -6.63
C ILE A 49 -0.81 5.86 -5.31
N LYS A 50 -1.96 6.49 -5.00
CA LYS A 50 -2.15 7.21 -3.73
C LYS A 50 -2.01 6.29 -2.52
N LEU A 51 -2.56 5.08 -2.60
CA LEU A 51 -2.47 4.08 -1.53
C LEU A 51 -1.02 3.65 -1.27
N ILE A 52 -0.26 3.35 -2.33
CA ILE A 52 1.15 2.94 -2.23
C ILE A 52 1.97 4.06 -1.60
N THR A 53 1.83 5.29 -2.10
CA THR A 53 2.52 6.46 -1.55
C THR A 53 2.19 6.65 -0.07
N ALA A 54 0.91 6.59 0.32
CA ALA A 54 0.51 6.69 1.72
C ALA A 54 1.10 5.57 2.60
N SER A 55 1.19 4.36 2.06
CA SER A 55 1.77 3.19 2.74
C SER A 55 3.27 3.36 2.99
N VAL A 56 4.02 3.79 1.97
CA VAL A 56 5.45 4.11 2.10
C VAL A 56 5.65 5.25 3.10
N THR A 57 4.93 6.37 2.94
CA THR A 57 5.06 7.53 3.82
C THR A 57 4.75 7.18 5.28
N ASN A 58 3.70 6.40 5.53
CA ASN A 58 3.33 6.01 6.89
C ASN A 58 4.41 5.14 7.52
N MET A 59 5.00 4.19 6.78
CA MET A 59 6.14 3.41 7.27
C MET A 59 7.35 4.30 7.55
N THR A 60 7.72 5.19 6.62
CA THR A 60 8.88 6.09 6.82
C THR A 60 8.71 6.99 8.03
N GLY A 61 7.50 7.45 8.32
CA GLY A 61 7.21 8.28 9.50
C GLY A 61 7.28 7.55 10.85
N GLN A 62 7.54 6.24 10.86
CA GLN A 62 7.78 5.49 12.11
C GLN A 62 9.27 5.28 12.42
N VAL A 63 10.13 5.46 11.41
CA VAL A 63 11.58 5.22 11.51
C VAL A 63 12.38 6.53 11.47
N CYS A 64 11.70 7.66 11.28
CA CYS A 64 12.26 9.01 11.32
C CYS A 64 11.54 9.81 12.40
#